data_AF-G3MMX7-F1
#
_entry.id   AF-G3MMX7-F1
#
_cell.length_a   1.000
_cell.length_b   1.000
_cell.length_c   1.000
_cell.angle_alpha   90.00
_cell.angle_beta   90.00
_cell.angle_gamma   90.00
#
_symmetry.space_group_name_H-M   'P 1'
#
loop_
_entity.id
_entity.type
_entity.pdbx_description
1 polymer ?
#
loop_
_entity_poly.entity_id
_entity_poly.type
_entity_poly.pdbx_seq_one_letter_code
_entity_poly.pdbx_strand_id
1 'polypeptide(L)'
;MVHNESYQGMSPNTWFGPAGGSSPEQSSLPASAYRGLYALTVRWQPPILRNEAPHNRKDTGALPKDPRQWSRDDVAVWLVHVMNQHRLPAVSTDRFLMNGKALCLMSMEMFVQRVPLGGKLLYKDFQLRLSNVLYN
;
A
#
# COMPACT_ATOMS: atom_id res chain seq x y z
N MET A 1 3.36 -33.43 -57.92
CA MET A 1 3.31 -34.61 -57.05
C MET A 1 2.54 -34.21 -55.80
N VAL A 2 1.34 -34.77 -55.68
CA VAL A 2 0.39 -34.53 -54.60
C VAL A 2 0.83 -35.39 -53.41
N HIS A 3 0.95 -34.81 -52.22
CA HIS A 3 0.77 -35.58 -50.99
C HIS A 3 -0.28 -34.91 -50.13
N ASN A 4 -1.20 -35.77 -49.73
CA ASN A 4 -2.48 -35.56 -49.11
C ASN A 4 -2.41 -36.33 -47.80
N GLU A 5 -2.39 -35.66 -46.64
CA GLU A 5 -2.61 -36.29 -45.34
C GLU A 5 -3.32 -35.26 -44.44
N SER A 6 -4.65 -35.33 -44.35
CA SER A 6 -5.42 -36.16 -43.41
C SER A 6 -5.57 -35.52 -42.03
N TYR A 7 -6.66 -34.76 -41.86
CA TYR A 7 -7.24 -34.45 -40.57
C TYR A 7 -7.69 -35.76 -39.89
N GLN A 8 -6.91 -36.27 -38.94
CA GLN A 8 -7.37 -37.35 -38.06
C GLN A 8 -7.05 -37.05 -36.60
N GLY A 9 -8.12 -36.81 -35.83
CA GLY A 9 -8.36 -37.47 -34.56
C GLY A 9 -7.57 -37.01 -33.33
N MET A 10 -7.90 -35.85 -32.77
CA MET A 10 -7.63 -35.58 -31.35
C MET A 10 -8.86 -36.01 -30.52
N SER A 11 -8.71 -37.08 -29.76
CA SER A 11 -9.73 -37.60 -28.82
C SER A 11 -9.63 -36.87 -27.46
N PRO A 12 -10.73 -36.63 -26.71
CA PRO A 12 -10.76 -35.67 -25.59
C PRO A 12 -10.14 -36.15 -24.26
N ASN A 13 -9.57 -37.36 -24.21
CA ASN A 13 -9.32 -38.05 -22.94
C ASN A 13 -7.93 -37.84 -22.30
N THR A 14 -7.15 -36.84 -22.72
CA THR A 14 -5.79 -36.61 -22.19
C THR A 14 -5.72 -35.63 -21.01
N TRP A 15 -6.86 -35.12 -20.51
CA TRP A 15 -6.84 -34.08 -19.45
C TRP A 15 -6.91 -34.61 -18.01
N PHE A 16 -7.22 -35.90 -17.80
CA PHE A 16 -7.37 -36.43 -16.43
C PHE A 16 -6.66 -37.79 -16.29
N GLY A 17 -5.43 -37.77 -15.76
CA GLY A 17 -4.78 -38.94 -15.17
C GLY A 17 -5.13 -39.07 -13.67
N PRO A 18 -5.30 -40.29 -13.12
CA PRO A 18 -5.74 -40.50 -11.75
C PRO A 18 -4.61 -40.53 -10.71
N ALA A 19 -5.02 -40.25 -9.48
CA ALA A 19 -4.24 -40.19 -8.25
C ALA A 19 -3.56 -41.52 -7.85
N GLY A 20 -2.39 -41.41 -7.23
CA GLY A 20 -1.70 -42.52 -6.58
C GLY A 20 -0.44 -42.06 -5.85
N GLY A 21 -0.60 -41.35 -4.74
CA GLY A 21 0.51 -40.94 -3.88
C GLY A 21 0.20 -41.28 -2.42
N SER A 22 0.74 -42.40 -1.94
CA SER A 22 0.81 -42.73 -0.51
C SER A 22 2.27 -42.72 -0.05
N SER A 23 2.44 -42.03 1.08
CA SER A 23 3.62 -41.62 1.85
C SER A 23 4.67 -42.71 2.14
N PRO A 24 5.89 -42.33 2.59
CA PRO A 24 6.09 -42.28 4.04
C PRO A 24 6.85 -41.04 4.55
N GLU A 25 6.32 -40.50 5.64
CA GLU A 25 6.99 -40.22 6.91
C GLU A 25 8.45 -39.68 6.93
N GLN A 26 8.55 -38.38 7.21
CA GLN A 26 9.44 -37.70 8.17
C GLN A 26 10.84 -38.31 8.44
N SER A 27 11.90 -37.58 8.04
CA SER A 27 12.99 -37.28 8.97
C SER A 27 13.78 -36.04 8.53
N SER A 28 13.99 -35.17 9.51
CA SER A 28 14.58 -33.84 9.43
C SER A 28 16.04 -33.88 8.95
N LEU A 29 16.37 -33.07 7.94
CA LEU A 29 17.77 -32.68 7.67
C LEU A 29 17.93 -31.19 7.95
N PRO A 30 18.98 -30.78 8.70
CA PRO A 30 19.14 -29.41 9.16
C PRO A 30 19.39 -28.48 7.97
N ALA A 31 18.89 -27.25 8.06
CA ALA A 31 19.03 -26.16 7.09
C ALA A 31 20.50 -25.67 6.87
N SER A 32 21.50 -26.54 7.04
CA SER A 32 22.93 -26.25 6.93
C SER A 32 23.58 -26.78 5.66
N ALA A 33 22.86 -27.53 4.81
CA ALA A 33 23.41 -28.07 3.56
C ALA A 33 23.57 -27.01 2.44
N TYR A 34 23.07 -25.78 2.66
CA TYR A 34 23.22 -24.67 1.72
C TYR A 34 24.29 -23.66 2.17
N ARG A 35 25.42 -24.16 2.68
CA ARG A 35 26.65 -23.37 2.82
C ARG A 35 27.65 -23.87 1.80
N GLY A 36 27.91 -23.10 0.75
CA GLY A 36 29.27 -23.18 0.19
C GLY A 36 29.56 -22.88 -1.26
N LEU A 37 28.67 -22.32 -2.11
CA LEU A 37 29.09 -21.99 -3.49
C LEU A 37 28.63 -20.62 -4.06
N TYR A 38 28.01 -19.75 -3.26
CA TYR A 38 27.71 -18.36 -3.67
C TYR A 38 28.52 -17.30 -2.91
N ALA A 39 29.50 -17.71 -2.11
CA ALA A 39 30.25 -16.82 -1.24
C ALA A 39 31.56 -16.38 -1.89
N LEU A 40 31.52 -15.45 -2.85
CA LEU A 40 32.67 -14.59 -3.18
C LEU A 40 32.15 -13.33 -3.93
N THR A 41 32.41 -12.18 -3.31
CA THR A 41 32.30 -10.76 -3.75
C THR A 41 31.03 -9.93 -3.53
N VAL A 42 29.90 -10.45 -3.04
CA VAL A 42 28.85 -9.58 -2.49
C VAL A 42 28.33 -10.19 -1.21
N ARG A 43 28.82 -9.70 -0.07
CA ARG A 43 28.17 -9.89 1.22
C ARG A 43 26.79 -9.25 1.09
N TRP A 44 25.78 -10.06 0.77
CA TRP A 44 24.38 -9.68 0.90
C TRP A 44 24.15 -9.36 2.37
N GLN A 45 24.34 -8.10 2.72
CA GLN A 45 23.71 -7.57 3.92
C GLN A 45 22.21 -7.66 3.62
N PRO A 46 21.40 -8.41 4.42
CA PRO A 46 19.97 -8.20 4.36
C PRO A 46 19.72 -6.70 4.54
N PRO A 47 18.72 -6.10 3.86
CA PRO A 47 18.31 -4.75 4.20
C PRO A 47 18.12 -4.74 5.71
N ILE A 48 18.84 -3.86 6.40
CA ILE A 48 18.63 -3.66 7.84
C ILE A 48 17.11 -3.53 7.95
N LEU A 49 16.46 -4.49 8.61
CA LEU A 49 15.11 -4.28 9.15
C LEU A 49 15.32 -3.19 10.18
N ARG A 50 15.40 -1.95 9.67
CA ARG A 50 15.43 -0.75 10.46
C ARG A 50 14.16 -0.89 11.25
N ASN A 51 14.33 -0.94 12.55
CA ASN A 51 13.33 -1.18 13.55
C ASN A 51 12.35 0.01 13.60
N GLU A 52 11.79 0.37 12.45
CA GLU A 52 10.72 1.33 12.30
C GLU A 52 9.48 0.47 12.44
N ALA A 53 9.02 0.40 13.70
CA ALA A 53 7.74 -0.15 14.10
C ALA A 53 6.68 0.06 13.00
N PRO A 54 5.75 -0.91 12.82
CA PRO A 54 4.70 -0.79 11.82
C PRO A 54 4.11 0.59 12.00
N HIS A 55 4.20 1.44 10.97
CA HIS A 55 3.47 2.69 10.95
C HIS A 55 2.03 2.27 11.01
N ASN A 56 1.56 2.25 12.26
CA ASN A 56 0.28 1.84 12.73
C ASN A 56 -0.67 2.53 11.77
N ARG A 57 -1.31 1.73 10.92
CA ARG A 57 -2.39 2.19 10.06
C ARG A 57 -3.43 2.70 11.03
N LYS A 58 -3.31 3.97 11.40
CA LYS A 58 -4.24 4.67 12.25
C LYS A 58 -5.53 4.68 11.46
N ASP A 59 -6.35 3.68 11.71
CA ASP A 59 -7.73 3.65 11.30
C ASP A 59 -8.36 4.97 11.74
N THR A 60 -9.23 5.51 10.91
CA THR A 60 -9.70 6.90 10.96
C THR A 60 -10.44 7.28 12.23
N GLY A 61 -10.67 6.33 13.14
CA GLY A 61 -11.08 6.55 14.51
C GLY A 61 -10.01 7.19 15.41
N ALA A 62 -8.76 7.33 14.94
CA ALA A 62 -7.67 7.91 15.72
C ALA A 62 -7.45 9.43 15.50
N LEU A 63 -8.18 10.07 14.58
CA LEU A 63 -8.04 11.52 14.35
C LEU A 63 -8.81 12.31 15.42
N PRO A 64 -8.17 13.27 16.11
CA PRO A 64 -8.88 14.19 17.00
C PRO A 64 -10.03 14.90 16.27
N LYS A 65 -11.16 15.11 16.97
CA LYS A 65 -12.33 15.80 16.39
C LYS A 65 -11.99 17.23 15.97
N ASP A 66 -11.17 17.92 16.76
CA ASP A 66 -10.71 19.28 16.47
C ASP A 66 -9.49 19.26 15.53
N PRO A 67 -9.61 19.78 14.29
CA PRO A 67 -8.49 19.85 13.36
C PRO A 67 -7.31 20.65 13.90
N ARG A 68 -7.51 21.59 14.83
CA ARG A 68 -6.42 22.40 15.43
C ARG A 68 -5.52 21.58 16.36
N GLN A 69 -5.98 20.40 16.80
CA GLN A 69 -5.22 19.50 17.66
C GLN A 69 -4.39 18.49 16.85
N TRP A 70 -4.52 18.45 15.52
CA TRP A 70 -3.82 17.48 14.69
C TRP A 70 -2.32 17.69 14.71
N SER A 71 -1.59 16.60 14.99
CA SER A 71 -0.16 16.52 14.75
C SER A 71 0.14 16.38 13.25
N ARG A 72 1.43 16.42 12.88
CA ARG A 72 1.86 16.18 11.50
C ARG A 72 1.41 14.82 10.99
N ASP A 73 1.48 13.79 11.83
CA ASP A 73 1.12 12.43 11.43
C ASP A 73 -0.40 12.29 11.29
N ASP A 74 -1.18 13.01 12.10
CA ASP A 74 -2.64 13.05 11.97
C ASP A 74 -3.06 13.75 10.67
N VAL A 75 -2.35 14.81 10.25
CA VAL A 75 -2.55 15.43 8.92
C VAL A 75 -2.29 14.43 7.79
N ALA A 76 -1.22 13.62 7.90
CA ALA A 76 -0.93 12.60 6.90
C ALA A 76 -2.03 11.52 6.83
N VAL A 77 -2.52 11.06 7.99
CA VAL A 77 -3.64 10.11 8.07
C VAL A 77 -4.92 10.69 7.46
N TRP A 78 -5.24 11.96 7.78
CA TRP A 78 -6.38 12.66 7.20
C TRP A 78 -6.29 12.75 5.67
N LEU A 79 -5.13 13.13 5.13
CA LEU A 79 -4.92 13.20 3.68
C LEU A 79 -5.20 11.86 3.01
N VAL A 80 -4.57 10.78 3.51
CA VAL A 80 -4.76 9.43 2.97
C VAL A 80 -6.23 9.02 3.04
N HIS A 81 -6.92 9.32 4.14
CA HIS A 81 -8.33 9.01 4.28
C HIS A 81 -9.20 9.72 3.24
N VAL A 82 -9.11 11.04 3.15
CA VAL A 82 -9.93 11.84 2.23
C VAL A 82 -9.63 11.44 0.78
N MET A 83 -8.36 11.21 0.45
CA MET A 83 -7.98 10.76 -0.89
C MET A 83 -8.57 9.39 -1.23
N ASN A 84 -8.53 8.43 -0.31
CA ASN A 84 -9.12 7.12 -0.50
C ASN A 84 -10.65 7.20 -0.62
N GLN A 85 -11.31 8.01 0.21
CA GLN A 85 -12.76 8.20 0.18
C GLN A 85 -13.24 8.80 -1.15
N HIS A 86 -12.49 9.77 -1.68
CA HIS A 86 -12.85 10.47 -2.91
C HIS A 86 -12.13 9.92 -4.16
N ARG A 87 -11.41 8.81 -4.04
CA ARG A 87 -10.61 8.18 -5.12
C ARG A 87 -9.71 9.17 -5.85
N LEU A 88 -9.08 10.08 -5.11
CA LEU A 88 -8.12 11.03 -5.65
C LEU A 88 -6.80 10.32 -6.03
N PRO A 89 -6.05 10.85 -7.02
CA PRO A 89 -4.70 10.37 -7.32
C PRO A 89 -3.82 10.38 -6.07
N ALA A 90 -2.86 9.46 -5.98
CA ALA A 90 -1.92 9.42 -4.87
C ALA A 90 -1.12 10.74 -4.78
N VAL A 91 -1.42 11.54 -3.76
CA VAL A 91 -0.72 12.75 -3.35
C VAL A 91 0.29 12.37 -2.28
N SER A 92 1.53 12.85 -2.40
CA SER A 92 2.51 12.68 -1.34
C SER A 92 2.14 13.48 -0.10
N THR A 93 2.07 12.81 1.04
CA THR A 93 1.84 13.43 2.36
C THR A 93 2.95 14.42 2.72
N ASP A 94 4.13 14.28 2.10
CA ASP A 94 5.25 15.22 2.21
C ASP A 94 4.91 16.63 1.72
N ARG A 95 3.84 16.79 0.92
CA ARG A 95 3.35 18.12 0.53
C ARG A 95 2.74 18.87 1.70
N PHE A 96 2.40 18.22 2.81
CA PHE A 96 1.78 18.83 3.99
C PHE A 96 2.50 18.40 5.27
N LEU A 97 3.82 18.63 5.33
CA LEU A 97 4.64 18.40 6.53
C LEU A 97 4.41 19.47 7.62
N MET A 98 3.16 19.61 8.06
CA MET A 98 2.77 20.61 9.05
C MET A 98 1.64 20.08 9.94
N ASN A 99 1.42 20.74 11.07
CA ASN A 99 0.34 20.40 12.00
C ASN A 99 -0.99 21.04 11.57
N GLY A 100 -2.07 20.68 12.28
CA GLY A 100 -3.41 21.21 12.02
C GLY A 100 -3.53 22.73 12.18
N LYS A 101 -2.77 23.34 13.11
CA LYS A 101 -2.76 24.81 13.29
C LYS A 101 -2.19 25.51 12.06
N ALA A 102 -1.12 24.98 11.49
CA ALA A 102 -0.54 25.52 10.26
C ALA A 102 -1.50 25.34 9.07
N LEU A 103 -2.21 24.21 8.98
CA LEU A 103 -3.26 24.02 7.98
C LEU A 103 -4.39 25.05 8.09
N CYS A 104 -4.78 25.47 9.31
CA CYS A 104 -5.78 26.53 9.49
C CYS A 104 -5.38 27.86 8.86
N LEU A 105 -4.08 28.15 8.75
CA LEU A 105 -3.57 29.38 8.14
C LEU A 105 -3.47 29.28 6.61
N MET A 106 -3.72 28.09 6.04
CA MET A 106 -3.62 27.90 4.60
C MET A 106 -4.89 28.34 3.88
N SER A 107 -4.73 29.18 2.86
CA SER A 107 -5.78 29.48 1.89
C SER A 107 -6.04 28.31 0.94
N MET A 108 -7.23 28.30 0.32
CA MET A 108 -7.61 27.33 -0.71
C MET A 108 -6.59 27.26 -1.85
N GLU A 109 -6.04 28.40 -2.26
CA GLU A 109 -5.06 28.47 -3.35
C GLU A 109 -3.78 27.70 -3.02
N MET A 110 -3.30 27.79 -1.77
CA MET A 110 -2.10 27.05 -1.34
C MET A 110 -2.34 25.53 -1.31
N PHE A 111 -3.57 25.08 -1.03
CA PHE A 111 -3.93 23.67 -1.20
C PHE A 111 -3.90 23.25 -2.67
N VAL A 112 -4.44 24.07 -3.58
CA VAL A 112 -4.45 23.78 -5.02
C VAL A 112 -3.05 23.78 -5.63
N GLN A 113 -2.18 24.70 -5.21
CA GLN A 113 -0.78 24.70 -5.62
C GLN A 113 -0.05 23.41 -5.22
N ARG A 114 -0.36 22.89 -4.02
CA ARG A 114 0.20 21.62 -3.56
C ARG A 114 -0.45 20.41 -4.24
N VAL A 115 -1.74 20.49 -4.56
CA VAL A 115 -2.53 19.40 -5.14
C VAL A 115 -3.47 19.95 -6.23
N PRO A 116 -3.05 20.02 -7.51
CA PRO A 116 -3.86 20.63 -8.57
C PRO A 116 -5.21 19.93 -8.79
N LEU A 117 -5.25 18.60 -8.68
CA LEU A 117 -6.43 17.78 -8.98
C LEU A 117 -7.34 17.52 -7.76
N GLY A 118 -6.98 18.02 -6.56
CA GLY A 118 -7.68 17.66 -5.32
C GLY A 118 -7.61 18.70 -4.19
N GLY A 119 -6.82 19.77 -4.35
CA GLY A 119 -6.60 20.76 -3.30
C GLY A 119 -7.88 21.49 -2.87
N LYS A 120 -8.78 21.79 -3.80
CA LYS A 120 -10.09 22.39 -3.47
C LYS A 120 -10.94 21.47 -2.59
N LEU A 121 -10.89 20.16 -2.84
CA LEU A 121 -11.63 19.16 -2.08
C LEU A 121 -11.04 19.03 -0.67
N LEU A 122 -9.72 18.90 -0.57
CA LEU A 122 -9.00 18.85 0.71
C LEU A 122 -9.27 20.07 1.57
N TYR A 123 -9.22 21.28 0.99
CA TYR A 123 -9.54 22.51 1.70
C TYR A 123 -10.98 22.50 2.23
N LYS A 124 -11.96 22.10 1.41
CA LYS A 124 -13.37 22.03 1.81
C LYS A 124 -13.59 21.02 2.93
N ASP A 125 -13.03 19.82 2.84
CA ASP A 125 -13.15 18.80 3.88
C ASP A 125 -12.56 19.29 5.21
N PHE A 126 -11.38 19.92 5.16
CA PHE A 126 -10.76 20.51 6.34
C PHE A 126 -11.61 21.62 6.97
N GLN A 127 -12.12 22.56 6.15
CA GLN A 127 -12.97 23.64 6.62
C GLN A 127 -14.27 23.13 7.23
N LEU A 128 -14.88 22.10 6.65
CA LEU A 128 -16.09 21.46 7.19
C LEU A 128 -15.84 20.86 8.58
N ARG A 129 -14.70 20.17 8.77
CA ARG A 129 -14.33 19.62 10.08
C ARG A 129 -14.08 20.73 11.10
N LEU A 130 -13.43 21.82 10.69
CA LEU A 130 -13.15 22.95 11.56
C LEU A 130 -14.45 23.68 11.96
N SER A 131 -15.33 23.95 10.99
CA SER A 131 -16.62 24.59 11.27
C SER A 131 -17.50 23.73 12.16
N ASN A 132 -17.50 22.41 11.98
CA ASN A 132 -18.28 21.50 12.82
C ASN A 132 -17.89 21.64 14.31
N VAL A 133 -16.62 21.91 14.63
CA VAL A 133 -16.20 22.12 16.02
C VAL A 133 -16.53 23.52 16.55
N LEU A 134 -16.72 24.51 15.68
CA LEU A 134 -17.06 25.88 16.09
C LEU A 134 -18.56 26.08 16.30
N TYR A 135 -19.40 25.30 15.63
CA TYR A 135 -20.86 25.44 15.65
C TYR A 135 -21.59 24.31 16.38
N ASN A 136 -20.86 23.39 17.01
CA ASN A 136 -21.40 22.23 17.74
C ASN A 136 -20.83 22.19 19.16
#